data_AF-A0A954QE59-F1
#
_entry.id   AF-A0A954QE59-F1
#
_cell.length_a   1.000
_cell.length_b   1.000
_cell.length_c   1.000
_cell.angle_alpha   90.00
_cell.angle_beta   90.00
_cell.angle_gamma   90.00
#
_symmetry.space_group_name_H-M   'P 1'
#
loop_
_entity.id
_entity.type
_entity.pdbx_description
1 polymer ?
#
loop_
_entity_poly.entity_id
_entity_poly.type
_entity_poly.pdbx_seq_one_letter_code
_entity_poly.pdbx_strand_id
1 'polypeptide(L)'
;MEMIGTEWDDVNARRIIKRLRRHQNDLFTFLDQDGVPFENNHAERSIRPAVIVRKNSYGNRSQQGADCQAVLMSVFRTLKQRGHDPIRTIIEAVKTNLKTGTLPKLPDPASDG
;
A
#
# COMPACT_ATOMS: atom_id res chain seq x y z
N MET A 1 18.62 15.42 -20.89
CA MET A 1 17.26 15.86 -20.51
C MET A 1 16.54 16.55 -21.70
N GLU A 2 16.87 16.20 -22.94
CA GLU A 2 16.40 16.90 -24.15
C GLU A 2 14.99 16.44 -24.57
N MET A 3 14.67 15.16 -24.31
CA MET A 3 13.41 14.49 -24.66
C MET A 3 12.17 15.02 -23.92
N ILE A 4 12.37 15.64 -22.75
CA ILE A 4 11.29 16.24 -21.94
C ILE A 4 10.98 17.67 -22.43
N GLY A 5 11.93 18.35 -23.09
CA GLY A 5 11.79 19.73 -23.54
C GLY A 5 11.17 19.89 -24.93
N THR A 6 11.13 18.81 -25.72
CA THR A 6 10.57 18.78 -27.08
C THR A 6 9.04 18.87 -27.04
N GLU A 7 8.42 19.59 -27.98
CA GLU A 7 6.97 19.53 -28.19
C GLU A 7 6.61 18.23 -28.93
N TRP A 8 5.60 17.52 -28.42
CA TRP A 8 5.11 16.27 -28.98
C TRP A 8 3.66 16.43 -29.40
N ASP A 9 3.35 16.12 -30.65
CA ASP A 9 1.97 16.24 -31.17
C ASP A 9 1.04 15.17 -30.60
N ASP A 10 1.57 13.96 -30.36
CA ASP A 10 0.81 12.82 -29.84
C ASP A 10 0.28 13.07 -28.41
N VAL A 11 -1.01 12.80 -28.22
CA VAL A 11 -1.73 13.03 -26.96
C VAL A 11 -1.18 12.15 -25.82
N ASN A 12 -0.80 10.90 -26.12
CA ASN A 12 -0.27 9.98 -25.13
C ASN A 12 1.15 10.39 -24.71
N ALA A 13 1.99 10.79 -25.66
CA ALA A 13 3.33 11.32 -25.40
C ALA A 13 3.27 12.54 -24.46
N ARG A 14 2.39 13.51 -24.74
CA ARG A 14 2.18 14.67 -23.85
C ARG A 14 1.72 14.28 -22.46
N ARG A 15 0.82 13.30 -22.34
CA ARG A 15 0.34 12.79 -21.04
C ARG A 15 1.47 12.14 -20.24
N ILE A 16 2.31 11.34 -20.88
CA ILE A 16 3.47 10.68 -20.24
C ILE A 16 4.47 11.74 -19.78
N ILE A 17 4.84 12.70 -20.62
CA ILE A 17 5.80 13.76 -20.27
C ILE A 17 5.28 14.62 -19.12
N LYS A 18 3.99 14.99 -19.13
CA LYS A 18 3.37 15.71 -18.02
C LYS A 18 3.47 14.93 -16.71
N ARG A 19 3.29 13.60 -16.76
CA ARG A 19 3.42 12.73 -15.58
C ARG A 19 4.88 12.61 -15.12
N LEU A 20 5.82 12.45 -16.05
CA LEU A 20 7.25 12.40 -15.75
C LEU A 20 7.71 13.71 -15.09
N ARG A 21 7.39 14.87 -15.67
CA ARG A 21 7.71 16.18 -15.07
C ARG A 21 7.14 16.35 -13.67
N ARG A 22 5.90 15.88 -13.44
CA ARG A 22 5.25 15.94 -12.12
C ARG A 22 5.96 15.12 -11.06
N HIS A 23 6.45 13.93 -11.42
CA HIS A 23 7.00 12.96 -10.48
C HIS A 23 8.53 12.82 -10.59
N GLN A 24 9.21 13.71 -11.32
CA GLN A 24 10.64 13.60 -11.58
C GLN A 24 11.48 13.53 -10.30
N ASN A 25 11.08 14.27 -9.27
CA ASN A 25 11.78 14.27 -7.98
C ASN A 25 11.58 12.95 -7.23
N ASP A 26 10.40 12.33 -7.35
CA ASP A 26 10.10 11.07 -6.68
C ASP A 26 10.80 9.89 -7.38
N LEU A 27 10.94 9.95 -8.71
CA LEU A 27 11.50 8.87 -9.53
C LEU A 27 12.99 8.60 -9.26
N PHE A 28 13.73 9.63 -8.83
CA PHE A 28 15.17 9.55 -8.61
C PHE A 28 15.57 9.59 -7.14
N THR A 29 14.62 9.41 -6.21
CA THR A 29 14.88 9.40 -4.75
C THR A 29 16.03 8.46 -4.34
N PHE A 30 16.24 7.36 -5.06
CA PHE A 30 17.34 6.41 -4.79
C PHE A 30 18.73 6.98 -5.07
N LEU A 31 18.85 8.07 -5.83
CA LEU A 31 20.11 8.79 -6.04
C LEU A 31 20.45 9.69 -4.85
N ASP A 32 19.42 10.19 -4.15
CA ASP A 32 19.57 11.14 -3.03
C ASP A 32 19.58 10.44 -1.66
N GLN A 33 18.98 9.25 -1.55
CA GLN A 33 18.89 8.49 -0.29
C GLN A 33 19.42 7.07 -0.44
N ASP A 34 20.47 6.77 0.34
CA ASP A 34 21.04 5.44 0.43
C ASP A 34 20.04 4.45 1.05
N GLY A 35 20.00 3.22 0.52
CA GLY A 35 19.07 2.17 0.94
C GLY A 35 17.68 2.17 0.28
N VAL A 36 17.34 3.17 -0.54
CA VAL A 36 16.09 3.15 -1.34
C VAL A 36 16.32 2.37 -2.64
N PRO A 37 15.54 1.31 -2.93
CA PRO A 37 15.67 0.59 -4.20
C PRO A 37 15.29 1.47 -5.40
N PHE A 38 16.01 1.30 -6.52
CA PHE A 38 15.65 1.94 -7.80
C PHE A 38 14.35 1.39 -8.41
N GLU A 39 13.87 0.23 -7.92
CA GLU A 39 12.66 -0.44 -8.38
C GLU A 39 11.45 -0.20 -7.46
N ASN A 40 10.27 -0.13 -8.06
CA ASN A 40 9.00 0.04 -7.33
C ASN A 40 8.37 -1.29 -6.87
N ASN A 41 9.07 -2.42 -7.03
CA ASN A 41 8.54 -3.77 -6.82
C ASN A 41 7.98 -3.97 -5.42
N HIS A 42 8.60 -3.40 -4.39
CA HIS A 42 8.11 -3.50 -3.01
C HIS A 42 6.72 -2.86 -2.84
N ALA A 43 6.51 -1.67 -3.39
CA ALA A 43 5.23 -0.98 -3.30
C ALA A 43 4.15 -1.68 -4.13
N GLU A 44 4.50 -2.17 -5.32
CA GLU A 44 3.59 -2.93 -6.19
C GLU A 44 3.15 -4.25 -5.56
N ARG A 45 4.11 -5.02 -5.01
CA ARG A 45 3.81 -6.26 -4.27
C ARG A 45 2.93 -5.97 -3.06
N SER A 46 3.19 -4.86 -2.39
CA SER A 46 2.44 -4.46 -1.21
C SER A 46 0.97 -4.12 -1.47
N ILE A 47 0.64 -3.47 -2.61
CA ILE A 47 -0.74 -3.08 -2.93
C ILE A 47 -1.54 -4.21 -3.60
N ARG A 48 -0.85 -5.16 -4.26
CA ARG A 48 -1.46 -6.26 -5.02
C ARG A 48 -2.53 -7.06 -4.26
N PRO A 49 -2.37 -7.42 -2.96
CA PRO A 49 -3.40 -8.14 -2.22
C PRO A 49 -4.73 -7.36 -2.16
N ALA A 50 -4.69 -6.05 -1.89
CA ALA A 50 -5.89 -5.21 -1.83
C ALA A 50 -6.61 -5.12 -3.18
N VAL A 51 -5.83 -5.00 -4.28
CA VAL A 51 -6.36 -4.96 -5.64
C VAL A 51 -7.02 -6.29 -6.02
N ILE A 52 -6.42 -7.42 -5.68
CA ILE A 52 -6.98 -8.76 -5.93
C ILE A 52 -8.29 -8.95 -5.17
N VAL A 53 -8.32 -8.61 -3.87
CA VAL A 53 -9.55 -8.72 -3.06
C VAL A 53 -10.65 -7.84 -3.64
N ARG A 54 -10.35 -6.57 -3.96
CA ARG A 54 -11.32 -5.67 -4.60
C ARG A 54 -11.86 -6.25 -5.91
N LYS A 55 -11.00 -6.85 -6.75
CA LYS A 55 -11.40 -7.47 -8.01
C LYS A 55 -12.31 -8.67 -7.78
N ASN A 56 -11.94 -9.57 -6.88
CA ASN A 56 -12.70 -10.79 -6.58
C ASN A 56 -14.06 -10.50 -5.93
N SER A 57 -14.17 -9.40 -5.17
CA SER A 57 -15.42 -8.94 -4.58
C SER A 57 -16.30 -8.13 -5.52
N TYR A 58 -15.94 -7.99 -6.80
CA TYR A 58 -16.61 -7.11 -7.77
C TYR A 58 -16.67 -5.63 -7.35
N GLY A 59 -15.69 -5.21 -6.54
CA GLY A 59 -15.62 -3.86 -5.97
C GLY A 59 -16.57 -3.62 -4.80
N ASN A 60 -16.63 -2.38 -4.34
CA ASN A 60 -17.55 -1.94 -3.30
C ASN A 60 -18.76 -1.26 -3.93
N ARG A 61 -19.95 -1.61 -3.45
CA ARG A 61 -21.22 -1.04 -3.93
C ARG A 61 -21.67 0.18 -3.11
N SER A 62 -20.95 0.51 -2.05
CA SER A 62 -21.17 1.68 -1.19
C SER A 62 -19.85 2.26 -0.71
N GLN A 63 -19.84 3.55 -0.38
CA GLN A 63 -18.68 4.23 0.20
C GLN A 63 -18.30 3.60 1.55
N GLN A 64 -19.29 3.32 2.40
CA GLN A 64 -19.09 2.65 3.68
C GLN A 64 -18.38 1.29 3.54
N GLY A 65 -18.73 0.51 2.51
CA GLY A 65 -18.05 -0.76 2.22
C GLY A 65 -16.60 -0.56 1.79
N ALA A 66 -16.33 0.48 1.00
CA ALA A 66 -14.98 0.84 0.59
C ALA A 66 -14.11 1.28 1.77
N ASP A 67 -14.65 2.10 2.67
CA ASP A 67 -13.93 2.57 3.85
C ASP A 67 -13.63 1.40 4.80
N CYS A 68 -14.61 0.51 5.02
CA CYS A 68 -14.42 -0.71 5.81
C CYS A 68 -13.32 -1.59 5.22
N GLN A 69 -13.35 -1.85 3.90
CA GLN A 69 -12.32 -2.63 3.24
C GLN A 69 -10.94 -1.97 3.36
N ALA A 70 -10.85 -0.64 3.22
CA ALA A 70 -9.60 0.09 3.33
C ALA A 70 -8.97 -0.07 4.73
N VAL A 71 -9.77 0.06 5.78
CA VAL A 71 -9.34 -0.15 7.18
C VAL A 71 -8.86 -1.59 7.38
N LEU A 72 -9.65 -2.59 6.96
CA LEU A 72 -9.29 -4.00 7.11
C LEU A 72 -8.00 -4.32 6.37
N MET A 73 -7.85 -3.91 5.12
CA MET A 73 -6.63 -4.15 4.36
C MET A 73 -5.39 -3.47 4.98
N SER A 74 -5.56 -2.28 5.56
CA SER A 74 -4.49 -1.57 6.29
C SER A 74 -4.02 -2.37 7.52
N VAL A 75 -4.95 -2.84 8.34
CA VAL A 75 -4.65 -3.65 9.54
C VAL A 75 -3.98 -4.97 9.14
N PHE A 76 -4.55 -5.69 8.16
CA PHE A 76 -4.00 -6.96 7.68
C PHE A 76 -2.58 -6.81 7.15
N ARG A 77 -2.33 -5.76 6.36
CA ARG A 77 -0.99 -5.49 5.81
C ARG A 77 0.01 -5.19 6.91
N THR A 78 -0.39 -4.36 7.88
CA THR A 78 0.47 -4.00 9.02
C THR A 78 0.85 -5.24 9.83
N LEU A 79 -0.10 -6.13 10.11
CA LEU A 79 0.16 -7.38 10.84
C LEU A 79 1.10 -8.31 10.07
N LYS A 80 0.90 -8.48 8.75
CA LYS A 80 1.81 -9.27 7.92
C LYS A 80 3.22 -8.68 7.87
N GLN A 81 3.35 -7.36 7.75
CA GLN A 81 4.65 -6.68 7.73
C GLN A 81 5.41 -6.83 9.07
N ARG A 82 4.67 -7.00 10.17
CA ARG A 82 5.22 -7.28 11.49
C ARG A 82 5.45 -8.78 11.77
N GLY A 83 5.27 -9.66 10.78
CA GLY A 83 5.50 -11.10 10.93
C GLY A 83 4.38 -11.88 11.63
N HIS A 84 3.20 -11.27 11.81
CA HIS A 84 2.06 -11.92 12.49
C HIS A 84 1.05 -12.51 11.51
N ASP A 85 0.38 -13.59 11.91
CA ASP A 85 -0.81 -14.09 11.21
C ASP A 85 -2.01 -13.15 11.47
N PRO A 86 -2.50 -12.42 10.46
CA PRO A 86 -3.50 -11.38 10.70
C PRO A 86 -4.82 -11.91 11.26
N ILE A 87 -5.26 -13.09 10.80
CA ILE A 87 -6.55 -13.66 11.19
C ILE A 87 -6.51 -14.05 12.66
N ARG A 88 -5.47 -14.77 13.07
CA ARG A 88 -5.26 -15.18 14.45
C ARG A 88 -5.16 -13.98 15.38
N THR A 89 -4.33 -12.99 15.04
CA THR A 89 -4.15 -11.79 15.88
C THR A 89 -5.45 -11.01 16.04
N ILE A 90 -6.24 -10.84 14.97
CA ILE A 90 -7.54 -10.14 15.04
C ILE A 90 -8.52 -10.93 15.92
N ILE A 91 -8.59 -12.25 15.77
CA ILE A 91 -9.47 -13.10 16.59
C ILE A 91 -9.09 -13.00 18.08
N GLU A 92 -7.80 -13.07 18.41
CA GLU A 92 -7.31 -12.93 19.78
C GLU A 92 -7.60 -11.53 20.34
N ALA A 93 -7.44 -10.48 19.53
CA ALA A 93 -7.74 -9.11 19.92
C ALA A 93 -9.24 -8.91 20.23
N VAL A 94 -10.12 -9.43 19.38
CA VAL A 94 -11.57 -9.38 19.59
C VAL A 94 -11.99 -10.17 20.83
N LYS A 95 -11.43 -11.39 21.02
CA LYS A 95 -11.68 -12.18 22.24
C LYS A 95 -11.27 -11.45 23.51
N THR A 96 -10.14 -10.75 23.47
CA THR A 96 -9.64 -9.95 24.60
C THR A 96 -10.56 -8.76 24.86
N ASN A 97 -11.01 -8.08 23.82
CA ASN A 97 -11.95 -6.97 23.92
C ASN A 97 -13.29 -7.40 24.52
N LEU A 98 -13.84 -8.55 24.10
CA LEU A 98 -15.09 -9.08 24.66
C LEU A 98 -14.99 -9.42 26.16
N LYS A 99 -13.80 -9.76 26.66
CA LYS A 99 -13.58 -10.07 28.08
C LYS A 99 -13.28 -8.86 28.95
N THR A 100 -12.52 -7.90 28.42
CA THR A 100 -11.94 -6.79 29.19
C THR A 100 -12.61 -5.45 28.91
N GLY A 101 -13.42 -5.36 27.85
CA GLY A 101 -13.94 -4.10 27.30
C GLY A 101 -12.87 -3.26 26.59
N THR A 102 -11.61 -3.71 26.54
CA THR A 102 -10.48 -2.93 26.02
C THR A 102 -9.82 -3.65 24.85
N LEU A 103 -9.52 -2.90 23.77
CA LEU A 103 -8.82 -3.47 22.62
C LEU A 103 -7.32 -3.52 22.94
N PRO A 104 -6.63 -4.67 22.76
CA PRO A 104 -5.20 -4.74 22.96
C PRO A 104 -4.45 -3.91 21.91
N LYS A 105 -3.25 -3.44 22.28
CA LYS A 105 -2.35 -2.75 21.36
C LYS A 105 -1.90 -3.69 20.24
N LEU A 106 -1.49 -3.12 19.11
CA LEU A 106 -0.84 -3.88 18.04
C LEU A 106 0.39 -4.59 18.60
N PRO A 107 0.58 -5.88 18.26
CA PRO A 107 1.75 -6.62 18.72
C PRO A 107 3.03 -6.00 18.15
N ASP A 108 4.11 -6.06 18.92
CA ASP A 108 5.43 -5.66 18.45
C ASP A 108 5.85 -6.51 17.24
N PRO A 109 6.69 -5.99 16.33
CA PRO A 109 7.24 -6.79 15.24
C PRO A 109 7.81 -8.11 15.80
N ALA A 110 7.47 -9.24 15.17
CA ALA A 110 8.13 -10.49 15.48
C ALA A 110 9.63 -10.26 15.29
N SER A 111 10.41 -10.42 16.36
CA SER A 111 11.86 -10.31 16.29
C SER A 111 12.35 -11.33 15.27
N ASP A 112 12.94 -10.87 14.17
CA ASP A 112 13.60 -11.75 13.22
C ASP A 112 14.70 -12.53 13.98
N GLY A 113 14.62 -13.86 13.92
CA GLY A 113 15.73 -14.75 14.25
C GLY A 113 16.66 -14.91 13.06
#